data_AF-A0A4R8Z5E0-F1
#
_entry.id   AF-A0A4R8Z5E0-F1
#
_cell.length_a   1.000
_cell.length_b   1.000
_cell.length_c   1.000
_cell.angle_alpha   90.00
_cell.angle_beta   90.00
_cell.angle_gamma   90.00
#
_symmetry.space_group_name_H-M   'P 1'
#
loop_
_entity.id
_entity.type
_entity.pdbx_description
1 polymer ?
#
loop_
_entity_poly.entity_id
_entity_poly.type
_entity_poly.pdbx_seq_one_letter_code
_entity_poly.pdbx_strand_id
1 'polypeptide(L)'
;MSVKVLPEATAQWQTYAATTAVAMSEGYSTYGDASYVDCFNFGEYFTCTANILAGANWIDAYVRALNSDPSASNEAVAELAAPLITDIVNTVTGAPAPEPLWVAPASTGELPTDCSIYATADDFRAAFSTADEILISGDGDGEGWGIDDAGWTIVGGERCVWAPESTGQTWPLLVTALPGGEWAFDRSARLMTAGDTVRAVTETIGGIDRATFGCHVYSGFCTLDTVIAGNWVQFSAEQEMVGTEHDVQALLISIAERAVGRFPS
;
A
#
# COMPACT_ATOMS: atom_id res chain seq x y z
N MET A 1 -10.42 3.06 -14.91
CA MET A 1 -9.84 4.33 -14.45
C MET A 1 -9.82 4.32 -12.94
N SER A 2 -8.76 4.84 -12.33
CA SER A 2 -8.67 5.10 -10.90
C SER A 2 -8.03 6.47 -10.67
N VAL A 3 -8.44 7.12 -9.58
CA VAL A 3 -7.85 8.39 -9.13
C VAL A 3 -7.61 8.26 -7.64
N LYS A 4 -6.39 8.55 -7.22
CA LYS A 4 -6.00 8.72 -5.81
C LYS A 4 -5.68 10.18 -5.59
N VAL A 5 -6.11 10.72 -4.47
CA VAL A 5 -5.86 12.10 -4.08
C VAL A 5 -5.33 12.09 -2.66
N LEU A 6 -4.15 12.65 -2.48
CA LEU A 6 -3.54 12.87 -1.18
C LEU A 6 -3.49 14.38 -0.94
N PRO A 7 -4.38 14.91 -0.08
CA PRO A 7 -4.33 16.31 0.32
C PRO A 7 -3.12 16.58 1.22
N GLU A 8 -2.71 17.86 1.29
CA GLU A 8 -1.62 18.34 2.15
C GLU A 8 -0.27 17.63 1.92
N ALA A 9 -0.02 17.17 0.68
CA ALA A 9 1.06 16.27 0.32
C ALA A 9 2.31 16.94 -0.28
N THR A 10 2.46 18.28 -0.14
CA THR A 10 3.55 19.03 -0.78
C THR A 10 4.93 18.52 -0.37
N ALA A 11 5.13 18.16 0.90
CA ALA A 11 6.41 17.65 1.39
C ALA A 11 6.72 16.25 0.80
N GLN A 12 5.70 15.39 0.70
CA GLN A 12 5.82 14.05 0.15
C GLN A 12 6.08 14.09 -1.35
N TRP A 13 5.46 15.03 -2.07
CA TRP A 13 5.78 15.28 -3.48
C TRP A 13 7.24 15.69 -3.67
N GLN A 14 7.81 16.51 -2.79
CA GLN A 14 9.22 16.89 -2.89
C GLN A 14 10.16 15.68 -2.77
N THR A 15 9.85 14.75 -1.85
CA THR A 15 10.56 13.47 -1.75
C THR A 15 10.42 12.67 -3.05
N TYR A 16 9.21 12.54 -3.59
CA TYR A 16 8.95 11.86 -4.86
C TYR A 16 9.70 12.47 -6.04
N ALA A 17 9.67 13.79 -6.18
CA ALA A 17 10.35 14.49 -7.28
C ALA A 17 11.88 14.38 -7.17
N ALA A 18 12.43 14.29 -5.95
CA ALA A 18 13.86 14.09 -5.74
C ALA A 18 14.33 12.68 -6.14
N THR A 19 13.47 11.66 -5.99
CA THR A 19 13.77 10.27 -6.36
C THR A 19 13.37 9.93 -7.80
N THR A 20 12.52 10.76 -8.42
CA THR A 20 11.96 10.53 -9.76
C THR A 20 12.37 11.65 -10.72
N ALA A 21 13.45 11.43 -11.48
CA ALA A 21 14.09 12.43 -12.35
C ALA A 21 13.19 13.00 -13.48
N VAL A 22 12.02 12.41 -13.71
CA VAL A 22 11.07 12.80 -14.77
C VAL A 22 9.90 13.66 -14.26
N ALA A 23 9.80 13.92 -12.96
CA ALA A 23 8.79 14.83 -12.42
C ALA A 23 9.12 16.28 -12.83
N MET A 24 8.23 16.93 -13.59
CA MET A 24 8.43 18.29 -14.10
C MET A 24 7.76 19.32 -13.20
N SER A 25 8.44 20.43 -12.90
CA SER A 25 7.92 21.55 -12.09
C SER A 25 7.30 22.67 -12.95
N GLU A 26 6.84 23.73 -12.28
CA GLU A 26 6.29 24.93 -12.91
C GLU A 26 7.18 25.46 -14.05
N GLY A 27 6.54 25.83 -15.17
CA GLY A 27 7.19 26.25 -16.42
C GLY A 27 7.34 25.15 -17.47
N TYR A 28 7.37 23.88 -17.05
CA TYR A 28 7.40 22.70 -17.94
C TYR A 28 6.26 21.71 -17.66
N SER A 29 5.57 21.85 -16.52
CA SER A 29 4.40 21.05 -16.16
C SER A 29 3.23 21.27 -17.12
N THR A 30 2.56 20.18 -17.53
CA THR A 30 1.32 20.24 -18.34
C THR A 30 0.07 20.42 -17.47
N TYR A 31 0.11 19.93 -16.22
CA TYR A 31 -1.02 19.96 -15.29
C TYR A 31 -0.56 20.41 -13.90
N GLY A 32 -1.33 21.28 -13.25
CA GLY A 32 -1.01 21.77 -11.91
C GLY A 32 0.35 22.47 -11.83
N ASP A 33 0.92 22.49 -10.63
CA ASP A 33 2.20 23.12 -10.31
C ASP A 33 3.37 22.22 -10.71
N ALA A 34 3.18 20.90 -10.67
CA ALA A 34 4.14 19.93 -11.15
C ALA A 34 3.42 18.69 -11.69
N SER A 35 3.96 18.06 -12.74
CA SER A 35 3.37 16.83 -13.29
C SER A 35 4.39 15.91 -13.93
N TYR A 36 4.06 14.62 -13.90
CA TYR A 36 4.62 13.57 -14.72
C TYR A 36 3.45 12.82 -15.37
N VAL A 37 3.41 12.78 -16.69
CA VAL A 37 2.37 12.09 -17.45
C VAL A 37 3.02 11.18 -18.47
N ASP A 38 2.59 9.93 -18.47
CA ASP A 38 3.10 8.91 -19.38
C ASP A 38 1.94 8.13 -19.98
N CYS A 39 1.92 8.02 -21.31
CA CYS A 39 0.82 7.45 -22.06
C CYS A 39 1.34 6.43 -23.06
N PHE A 40 0.68 5.28 -23.11
CA PHE A 40 1.05 4.16 -23.97
C PHE A 40 -0.17 3.64 -24.71
N ASN A 41 -0.05 3.53 -26.04
CA ASN A 41 -0.99 2.79 -26.86
C ASN A 41 -0.52 1.34 -27.00
N PHE A 42 -1.34 0.38 -26.56
CA PHE A 42 -1.10 -1.05 -26.71
C PHE A 42 -1.93 -1.66 -27.85
N GLY A 43 -2.53 -0.81 -28.69
CA GLY A 43 -3.32 -1.23 -29.84
C GLY A 43 -4.77 -1.54 -29.51
N GLU A 44 -5.00 -2.53 -28.65
CA GLU A 44 -6.36 -2.92 -28.19
C GLU A 44 -6.90 -2.03 -27.06
N TYR A 45 -5.99 -1.44 -26.30
CA TYR A 45 -6.28 -0.47 -25.25
C TYR A 45 -5.14 0.53 -25.17
N PHE A 46 -5.38 1.64 -24.48
CA PHE A 46 -4.33 2.53 -24.05
C PHE A 46 -4.35 2.72 -22.54
N THR A 47 -3.22 3.17 -22.01
CA THR A 47 -3.10 3.58 -20.61
C THR A 47 -2.40 4.93 -20.52
N CYS A 48 -2.85 5.79 -19.61
CA CYS A 48 -2.13 6.97 -19.19
C CYS A 48 -2.02 6.98 -17.67
N THR A 49 -0.81 7.21 -17.16
CA THR A 49 -0.55 7.51 -15.76
C THR A 49 -0.24 9.00 -15.65
N ALA A 50 -0.78 9.66 -14.64
CA ALA A 50 -0.55 11.07 -14.40
C ALA A 50 -0.38 11.33 -12.91
N ASN A 51 0.84 11.70 -12.51
CA ASN A 51 1.18 12.16 -11.17
C ASN A 51 1.27 13.68 -11.19
N ILE A 52 0.45 14.35 -10.39
CA ILE A 52 0.26 15.80 -10.47
C ILE A 52 0.25 16.38 -9.07
N LEU A 53 1.07 17.41 -8.83
CA LEU A 53 0.90 18.32 -7.71
C LEU A 53 0.08 19.52 -8.18
N ALA A 54 -1.04 19.78 -7.52
CA ALA A 54 -1.86 20.96 -7.76
C ALA A 54 -2.26 21.62 -6.43
N GLY A 55 -1.66 22.77 -6.14
CA GLY A 55 -1.65 23.36 -4.81
C GLY A 55 -0.98 22.42 -3.81
N ALA A 56 -1.71 22.08 -2.75
CA ALA A 56 -1.26 21.13 -1.74
C ALA A 56 -1.72 19.67 -2.01
N ASN A 57 -2.37 19.41 -3.14
CA ASN A 57 -2.91 18.08 -3.44
C ASN A 57 -1.98 17.33 -4.39
N TRP A 58 -1.57 16.12 -4.01
CA TRP A 58 -0.98 15.16 -4.94
C TRP A 58 -2.09 14.28 -5.50
N ILE A 59 -2.23 14.27 -6.81
CA ILE A 59 -3.18 13.47 -7.57
C ILE A 59 -2.42 12.42 -8.37
N ASP A 60 -2.77 11.16 -8.20
CA ASP A 60 -2.34 10.06 -9.07
C ASP A 60 -3.55 9.54 -9.84
N ALA A 61 -3.54 9.72 -11.15
CA ALA A 61 -4.62 9.32 -12.04
C ALA A 61 -4.13 8.25 -13.02
N TYR A 62 -4.86 7.12 -13.05
CA TYR A 62 -4.66 6.05 -14.01
C TYR A 62 -5.88 5.94 -14.92
N VAL A 63 -5.69 6.30 -16.18
CA VAL A 63 -6.71 6.21 -17.23
C VAL A 63 -6.42 4.99 -18.08
N ARG A 64 -7.42 4.12 -18.25
CA ARG A 64 -7.39 3.01 -19.20
C ARG A 64 -8.69 3.03 -19.97
N ALA A 65 -8.61 2.96 -21.29
CA ALA A 65 -9.78 2.81 -22.13
C ALA A 65 -9.52 1.75 -23.22
N LEU A 66 -10.62 1.11 -23.63
CA LEU A 66 -10.64 0.12 -24.71
C LEU A 66 -11.00 0.82 -26.02
N ASN A 67 -10.52 0.30 -27.15
CA ASN A 67 -10.83 0.78 -28.50
C ASN A 67 -10.21 2.14 -28.87
N SER A 68 -8.92 2.35 -28.60
CA SER A 68 -8.14 3.35 -29.34
C SER A 68 -7.93 2.89 -30.79
N ASP A 69 -7.70 3.83 -31.70
CA ASP A 69 -7.09 3.51 -32.99
C ASP A 69 -5.75 2.79 -32.71
N PRO A 70 -5.55 1.54 -33.16
CA PRO A 70 -4.32 0.80 -32.89
C PRO A 70 -3.06 1.45 -33.47
N SER A 71 -3.24 2.37 -34.43
CA SER A 71 -2.17 3.13 -35.07
C SER A 71 -1.91 4.51 -34.44
N ALA A 72 -2.71 4.91 -33.44
CA ALA A 72 -2.49 6.18 -32.74
C ALA A 72 -1.13 6.17 -32.04
N SER A 73 -0.41 7.29 -32.11
CA SER A 73 0.84 7.47 -31.36
C SER A 73 0.53 7.69 -29.87
N ASN A 74 1.56 7.55 -29.02
CA ASN A 74 1.45 7.83 -27.60
C ASN A 74 1.04 9.30 -27.35
N GLU A 75 1.49 10.23 -28.20
CA GLU A 75 1.12 11.65 -28.13
C GLU A 75 -0.37 11.84 -28.44
N ALA A 76 -0.90 11.18 -29.46
CA ALA A 76 -2.33 11.25 -29.79
C ALA A 76 -3.20 10.66 -28.66
N VAL A 77 -2.72 9.62 -27.97
CA VAL A 77 -3.35 9.08 -26.78
C VAL A 77 -3.31 10.08 -25.61
N ALA A 78 -2.18 10.76 -25.41
CA ALA A 78 -2.05 11.78 -24.38
C ALA A 78 -3.02 12.95 -24.62
N GLU A 79 -3.14 13.42 -25.86
CA GLU A 79 -4.11 14.45 -26.26
C GLU A 79 -5.57 14.01 -26.01
N LEU A 80 -5.88 12.73 -26.25
CA LEU A 80 -7.21 12.16 -25.97
C LEU A 80 -7.51 12.11 -24.47
N ALA A 81 -6.53 11.80 -23.63
CA ALA A 81 -6.69 11.73 -22.17
C ALA A 81 -6.67 13.12 -21.50
N ALA A 82 -6.08 14.12 -22.13
CA ALA A 82 -5.83 15.44 -21.54
C ALA A 82 -7.08 16.15 -20.99
N PRO A 83 -8.24 16.16 -21.66
CA PRO A 83 -9.44 16.80 -21.12
C PRO A 83 -9.91 16.15 -19.81
N LEU A 84 -9.81 14.81 -19.72
CA LEU A 84 -10.18 14.09 -18.51
C LEU A 84 -9.22 14.38 -17.36
N ILE A 85 -7.90 14.36 -17.63
CA ILE A 85 -6.89 14.71 -16.62
C ILE A 85 -7.10 16.14 -16.11
N THR A 86 -7.38 17.08 -17.02
CA THR A 86 -7.68 18.48 -16.68
C THR A 86 -8.93 18.60 -15.81
N ASP A 87 -9.99 17.87 -16.14
CA ASP A 87 -11.23 17.86 -15.35
C ASP A 87 -11.02 17.30 -13.94
N ILE A 88 -10.20 16.25 -13.78
CA ILE A 88 -9.82 15.71 -12.47
C ILE A 88 -9.08 16.78 -11.65
N VAL A 89 -8.07 17.44 -12.24
CA VAL A 89 -7.30 18.48 -11.54
C VAL A 89 -8.21 19.64 -11.12
N ASN A 90 -9.07 20.11 -12.01
CA ASN A 90 -10.02 21.18 -11.71
C ASN A 90 -11.03 20.78 -10.63
N THR A 91 -11.50 19.53 -10.66
CA THR A 91 -12.43 19.00 -9.66
C THR A 91 -11.77 18.93 -8.28
N VAL A 92 -10.54 18.43 -8.20
CA VAL A 92 -9.80 18.31 -6.93
C VAL A 92 -9.44 19.70 -6.38
N THR A 93 -8.94 20.60 -7.22
CA THR A 93 -8.55 21.95 -6.78
C THR A 93 -9.73 22.86 -6.48
N GLY A 94 -10.89 22.62 -7.10
CA GLY A 94 -12.15 23.31 -6.81
C GLY A 94 -12.94 22.71 -5.66
N ALA A 95 -12.54 21.55 -5.12
CA ALA A 95 -13.19 20.94 -3.98
C ALA A 95 -12.99 21.79 -2.70
N PRO A 96 -13.91 21.71 -1.73
CA PRO A 96 -13.68 22.28 -0.41
C PRO A 96 -12.37 21.77 0.20
N ALA A 97 -11.81 22.55 1.13
CA ALA A 97 -10.66 22.10 1.90
C ALA A 97 -10.97 20.73 2.55
N PRO A 98 -9.98 19.81 2.58
CA PRO A 98 -10.16 18.52 3.21
C PRO A 98 -10.54 18.70 4.69
N GLU A 99 -11.30 17.75 5.21
CA GLU A 99 -11.48 17.61 6.65
C GLU A 99 -10.11 17.38 7.31
N PRO A 100 -9.93 17.75 8.59
CA PRO A 100 -8.69 17.51 9.30
C PRO A 100 -8.21 16.06 9.15
N LEU A 101 -6.90 15.90 9.02
CA LEU A 101 -6.27 14.58 8.99
C LEU A 101 -6.78 13.76 10.17
N TRP A 102 -7.09 12.51 9.89
CA TRP A 102 -7.47 11.57 10.92
C TRP A 102 -6.32 11.40 11.91
N VAL A 103 -6.63 11.44 13.20
CA VAL A 103 -5.67 11.25 14.29
C VAL A 103 -6.09 10.05 15.11
N ALA A 104 -5.13 9.17 15.40
CA ALA A 104 -5.37 8.03 16.27
C ALA A 104 -5.91 8.46 17.63
N PRO A 105 -6.94 7.78 18.18
CA PRO A 105 -7.39 8.02 19.54
C PRO A 105 -6.23 7.92 20.53
N ALA A 106 -6.20 8.77 21.55
CA ALA A 106 -5.12 8.75 22.56
C ALA A 106 -5.04 7.44 23.37
N SER A 107 -6.08 6.61 23.30
CA SER A 107 -6.12 5.27 23.89
C SER A 107 -5.50 4.17 23.01
N THR A 108 -5.04 4.51 21.82
CA THR A 108 -4.39 3.59 20.89
C THR A 108 -3.05 3.16 21.47
N GLY A 109 -2.79 1.86 21.52
CA GLY A 109 -1.48 1.34 21.93
C GLY A 109 -0.39 1.71 20.92
N GLU A 110 0.84 1.89 21.39
CA GLU A 110 1.96 2.23 20.51
C GLU A 110 2.30 1.05 19.60
N LEU A 111 2.58 1.35 18.33
CA LEU A 111 3.08 0.35 17.40
C LEU A 111 4.59 0.12 17.59
N PRO A 112 5.09 -1.11 17.33
CA PRO A 112 6.51 -1.40 17.41
C PRO A 112 7.33 -0.72 16.31
N THR A 113 8.32 0.09 16.70
CA THR A 113 9.21 0.78 15.75
C THR A 113 10.29 -0.11 15.12
N ASP A 114 10.44 -1.35 15.59
CA ASP A 114 11.41 -2.33 15.09
C ASP A 114 10.67 -3.52 14.47
N CYS A 115 10.80 -3.69 13.16
CA CYS A 115 10.16 -4.78 12.43
C CYS A 115 10.53 -6.17 12.97
N SER A 116 11.72 -6.35 13.54
CA SER A 116 12.15 -7.64 14.10
C SER A 116 11.29 -8.13 15.26
N ILE A 117 10.43 -7.25 15.82
CA ILE A 117 9.43 -7.60 16.83
C ILE A 117 8.40 -8.59 16.30
N TYR A 118 8.02 -8.49 15.02
CA TYR A 118 7.06 -9.39 14.37
C TYR A 118 7.70 -10.75 14.04
N ALA A 119 8.87 -10.72 13.40
CA ALA A 119 9.63 -11.91 13.07
C ALA A 119 11.13 -11.60 12.97
N THR A 120 11.96 -12.45 13.56
CA THR A 120 13.41 -12.39 13.34
C THR A 120 13.79 -12.99 11.98
N ALA A 121 15.03 -12.76 11.53
CA ALA A 121 15.55 -13.40 10.32
C ALA A 121 15.52 -14.93 10.43
N ASP A 122 15.77 -15.49 11.62
CA ASP A 122 15.75 -16.93 11.84
C ASP A 122 14.33 -17.50 11.83
N ASP A 123 13.35 -16.76 12.38
CA ASP A 123 11.93 -17.14 12.26
C ASP A 123 11.51 -17.19 10.79
N PHE A 124 11.91 -16.19 10.00
CA PHE A 124 11.65 -16.15 8.56
C PHE A 124 12.30 -17.34 7.84
N ARG A 125 13.61 -17.59 8.06
CA ARG A 125 14.31 -18.72 7.44
C ARG A 125 13.64 -20.06 7.75
N ALA A 126 13.21 -20.24 9.00
CA ALA A 126 12.52 -21.44 9.43
C ALA A 126 11.15 -21.61 8.75
N ALA A 127 10.36 -20.53 8.67
CA ALA A 127 9.02 -20.56 8.09
C ALA A 127 9.03 -20.71 6.55
N PHE A 128 9.97 -20.07 5.87
CA PHE A 128 10.08 -20.03 4.41
C PHE A 128 11.11 -21.03 3.84
N SER A 129 11.68 -21.88 4.71
CA SER A 129 12.65 -22.93 4.34
C SER A 129 13.82 -22.43 3.47
N THR A 130 14.35 -21.25 3.81
CA THR A 130 15.47 -20.62 3.09
C THR A 130 16.72 -20.51 3.97
N ALA A 131 17.89 -20.56 3.34
CA ALA A 131 19.19 -20.36 3.98
C ALA A 131 19.79 -18.97 3.69
N ASP A 132 19.10 -18.16 2.90
CA ASP A 132 19.61 -16.87 2.42
C ASP A 132 19.73 -15.84 3.55
N GLU A 133 20.52 -14.80 3.29
CA GLU A 133 20.51 -13.59 4.11
C GLU A 133 19.16 -12.88 3.95
N ILE A 134 18.57 -12.47 5.07
CA ILE A 134 17.23 -11.88 5.09
C ILE A 134 17.38 -10.39 5.37
N LEU A 135 16.90 -9.59 4.44
CA LEU A 135 16.73 -8.16 4.62
C LEU A 135 15.41 -7.93 5.37
N ILE A 136 15.49 -7.20 6.48
CA ILE A 136 14.34 -6.74 7.26
C ILE A 136 14.38 -5.22 7.22
N SER A 137 13.39 -4.60 6.60
CA SER A 137 13.31 -3.14 6.54
C SER A 137 11.91 -2.62 6.84
N GLY A 138 11.90 -1.41 7.39
CA GLY A 138 10.72 -0.56 7.47
C GLY A 138 10.72 0.39 6.27
N ASP A 139 9.58 0.54 5.59
CA ASP A 139 9.39 1.45 4.44
C ASP A 139 10.57 1.58 3.44
N GLY A 140 10.61 0.63 2.49
CA GLY A 140 11.08 0.85 1.10
C GLY A 140 12.49 1.42 0.90
N ASP A 141 13.50 0.54 0.84
CA ASP A 141 14.90 0.88 0.58
C ASP A 141 15.25 1.25 -0.89
N GLY A 142 14.29 1.54 -1.77
CA GLY A 142 14.61 1.94 -3.15
C GLY A 142 13.48 1.92 -4.17
N GLU A 143 13.65 2.76 -5.20
CA GLU A 143 12.91 2.89 -6.47
C GLU A 143 11.43 2.49 -6.44
N GLY A 144 10.54 3.48 -6.39
CA GLY A 144 9.08 3.24 -6.43
C GLY A 144 8.25 4.06 -5.45
N TRP A 145 8.87 4.98 -4.69
CA TRP A 145 8.16 5.92 -3.82
C TRP A 145 7.04 6.62 -4.59
N GLY A 146 5.79 6.47 -4.14
CA GLY A 146 4.61 7.02 -4.80
C GLY A 146 3.59 7.57 -3.80
N ILE A 147 2.39 7.85 -4.31
CA ILE A 147 1.31 8.44 -3.50
C ILE A 147 0.87 7.54 -2.35
N ASP A 148 1.00 6.21 -2.49
CA ASP A 148 0.63 5.27 -1.44
C ASP A 148 1.63 5.34 -0.27
N ASP A 149 2.94 5.37 -0.55
CA ASP A 149 3.98 5.54 0.47
C ASP A 149 3.85 6.89 1.19
N ALA A 150 3.54 7.93 0.42
CA ALA A 150 3.24 9.25 0.96
C ALA A 150 2.04 9.22 1.90
N GLY A 151 0.97 8.50 1.53
CA GLY A 151 -0.21 8.31 2.35
C GLY A 151 0.14 7.62 3.68
N TRP A 152 0.87 6.51 3.61
CA TRP A 152 1.37 5.78 4.79
C TRP A 152 2.18 6.68 5.73
N THR A 153 3.08 7.48 5.17
CA THR A 153 3.92 8.43 5.93
C THR A 153 3.08 9.49 6.65
N ILE A 154 2.05 10.04 5.98
CA ILE A 154 1.20 11.10 6.57
C ILE A 154 0.39 10.56 7.75
N VAL A 155 -0.17 9.36 7.63
CA VAL A 155 -0.99 8.76 8.69
C VAL A 155 -0.15 8.04 9.76
N GLY A 156 1.18 8.05 9.62
CA GLY A 156 2.11 7.40 10.54
C GLY A 156 1.96 5.88 10.57
N GLY A 157 1.48 5.27 9.48
CA GLY A 157 1.38 3.82 9.43
C GLY A 157 2.73 3.19 9.10
N GLU A 158 2.89 1.95 9.54
CA GLU A 158 4.14 1.21 9.45
C GLU A 158 4.02 0.10 8.42
N ARG A 159 5.11 -0.17 7.71
CA ARG A 159 5.24 -1.33 6.82
C ARG A 159 6.58 -2.00 7.07
N CYS A 160 6.53 -3.27 7.42
CA CYS A 160 7.68 -4.13 7.65
C CYS A 160 7.71 -5.21 6.60
N VAL A 161 8.84 -5.34 5.91
CA VAL A 161 9.06 -6.33 4.87
C VAL A 161 10.23 -7.23 5.21
N TRP A 162 10.07 -8.51 4.90
CA TRP A 162 11.16 -9.49 4.93
C TRP A 162 11.35 -10.01 3.51
N ALA A 163 12.58 -9.99 3.03
CA ALA A 163 12.92 -10.53 1.73
C ALA A 163 14.28 -11.23 1.78
N PRO A 164 14.44 -12.38 1.11
CA PRO A 164 15.76 -12.90 0.81
C PRO A 164 16.54 -11.89 -0.04
N GLU A 165 17.77 -11.55 0.36
CA GLU A 165 18.64 -10.60 -0.35
C GLU A 165 18.80 -10.99 -1.84
N SER A 166 18.83 -12.30 -2.12
CA SER A 166 18.96 -12.88 -3.45
C SER A 166 17.81 -12.56 -4.41
N THR A 167 16.62 -12.22 -3.88
CA THR A 167 15.40 -12.05 -4.67
C THR A 167 15.07 -10.58 -4.96
N GLY A 168 15.62 -9.65 -4.18
CA GLY A 168 15.54 -8.19 -4.38
C GLY A 168 14.15 -7.54 -4.31
N GLN A 169 13.05 -8.23 -4.65
CA GLN A 169 11.71 -7.63 -4.79
C GLN A 169 10.52 -8.57 -4.47
N THR A 170 10.71 -9.86 -4.21
CA THR A 170 9.62 -10.66 -3.63
C THR A 170 9.60 -10.37 -2.13
N TRP A 171 8.48 -9.86 -1.59
CA TRP A 171 8.28 -9.59 -0.16
C TRP A 171 7.40 -10.70 0.44
N PRO A 172 7.95 -11.89 0.76
CA PRO A 172 7.14 -13.07 1.04
C PRO A 172 6.47 -12.99 2.41
N LEU A 173 6.95 -12.10 3.27
CA LEU A 173 6.29 -11.69 4.50
C LEU A 173 6.24 -10.16 4.54
N LEU A 174 5.04 -9.64 4.74
CA LEU A 174 4.75 -8.21 4.86
C LEU A 174 3.84 -8.02 6.08
N VAL A 175 4.17 -7.05 6.93
CA VAL A 175 3.30 -6.60 8.02
C VAL A 175 3.03 -5.12 7.81
N THR A 176 1.75 -4.75 7.76
CA THR A 176 1.34 -3.34 7.69
C THR A 176 0.49 -3.00 8.89
N ALA A 177 0.73 -1.86 9.52
CA ALA A 177 0.03 -1.44 10.70
C ALA A 177 -0.40 0.02 10.61
N LEU A 178 -1.66 0.30 10.92
CA LEU A 178 -2.22 1.64 10.97
C LEU A 178 -2.53 1.98 12.44
N PRO A 179 -1.81 2.97 13.03
CA PRO A 179 -2.15 3.49 14.34
C PRO A 179 -3.63 3.81 14.40
N GLY A 180 -4.34 3.38 15.45
CA GLY A 180 -5.78 3.65 15.68
C GLY A 180 -6.70 3.20 14.53
N GLY A 181 -6.19 2.37 13.63
CA GLY A 181 -6.83 1.95 12.39
C GLY A 181 -7.98 0.97 12.55
N GLU A 182 -8.49 0.72 13.76
CA GLU A 182 -9.59 -0.24 14.01
C GLU A 182 -10.78 -0.06 13.04
N TRP A 183 -11.10 1.19 12.68
CA TRP A 183 -12.15 1.52 11.71
C TRP A 183 -11.92 0.90 10.32
N ALA A 184 -10.65 0.67 9.94
CA ALA A 184 -10.26 0.09 8.67
C ALA A 184 -10.52 -1.42 8.63
N PHE A 185 -10.53 -2.11 9.78
CA PHE A 185 -10.69 -3.56 9.86
C PHE A 185 -11.93 -4.07 9.13
N ASP A 186 -13.10 -3.48 9.41
CA ASP A 186 -14.36 -3.89 8.77
C ASP A 186 -14.37 -3.61 7.26
N ARG A 187 -13.65 -2.57 6.82
CA ARG A 187 -13.53 -2.24 5.41
C ARG A 187 -12.56 -3.19 4.72
N SER A 188 -11.40 -3.46 5.32
CA SER A 188 -10.39 -4.40 4.83
C SER A 188 -10.98 -5.79 4.67
N ALA A 189 -11.58 -6.34 5.72
CA ALA A 189 -12.17 -7.69 5.71
C ALA A 189 -13.20 -7.87 4.58
N ARG A 190 -14.00 -6.84 4.28
CA ARG A 190 -14.96 -6.84 3.15
C ARG A 190 -14.33 -6.72 1.77
N LEU A 191 -13.17 -6.08 1.65
CA LEU A 191 -12.45 -6.00 0.38
C LEU A 191 -11.70 -7.31 0.10
N MET A 192 -11.32 -8.04 1.15
CA MET A 192 -10.67 -9.34 1.02
C MET A 192 -11.63 -10.49 0.70
N THR A 193 -12.95 -10.34 0.87
CA THR A 193 -13.97 -11.40 0.61
C THR A 193 -14.19 -11.75 -0.86
N ALA A 194 -13.25 -11.49 -1.77
CA ALA A 194 -13.35 -11.96 -3.14
C ALA A 194 -13.31 -13.50 -3.20
N GLY A 195 -14.49 -14.13 -3.18
CA GLY A 195 -14.66 -15.59 -3.26
C GLY A 195 -15.08 -16.30 -1.97
N ASP A 196 -15.63 -15.60 -0.97
CA ASP A 196 -16.08 -16.18 0.32
C ASP A 196 -14.98 -16.89 1.15
N THR A 197 -13.70 -16.60 0.88
CA THR A 197 -12.55 -17.25 1.54
C THR A 197 -12.14 -16.60 2.86
N VAL A 198 -12.62 -15.39 3.14
CA VAL A 198 -12.31 -14.69 4.40
C VAL A 198 -13.19 -15.24 5.52
N ARG A 199 -12.55 -15.63 6.61
CA ARG A 199 -13.19 -16.20 7.79
C ARG A 199 -12.73 -15.50 9.05
N ALA A 200 -13.67 -15.29 9.98
CA ALA A 200 -13.33 -14.88 11.33
C ALA A 200 -12.46 -15.96 11.97
N VAL A 201 -11.38 -15.55 12.62
CA VAL A 201 -10.57 -16.46 13.44
C VAL A 201 -11.30 -16.62 14.76
N THR A 202 -11.83 -17.83 15.00
CA THR A 202 -12.65 -18.13 16.19
C THR A 202 -11.81 -18.49 17.41
N GLU A 203 -10.54 -18.83 17.20
CA GLU A 203 -9.59 -19.04 18.28
C GLU A 203 -9.30 -17.70 18.96
N THR A 204 -9.37 -17.68 20.29
CA THR A 204 -9.04 -16.48 21.06
C THR A 204 -7.53 -16.33 21.07
N ILE A 205 -7.03 -15.32 20.35
CA ILE A 205 -5.63 -14.94 20.38
C ILE A 205 -5.47 -13.86 21.45
N GLY A 206 -4.62 -14.12 22.47
CA GLY A 206 -4.44 -13.21 23.59
C GLY A 206 -4.04 -11.80 23.10
N GLY A 207 -4.74 -10.78 23.58
CA GLY A 207 -4.51 -9.36 23.24
C GLY A 207 -4.82 -8.95 21.80
N ILE A 208 -5.52 -9.80 21.05
CA ILE A 208 -6.13 -9.45 19.76
C ILE A 208 -7.64 -9.36 19.95
N ASP A 209 -8.21 -8.19 19.65
CA ASP A 209 -9.64 -7.94 19.83
C ASP A 209 -10.49 -8.61 18.73
N ARG A 210 -9.98 -8.57 17.50
CA ARG A 210 -10.65 -9.07 16.30
C ARG A 210 -9.63 -9.62 15.32
N ALA A 211 -9.95 -10.71 14.64
CA ALA A 211 -9.11 -11.26 13.59
C ALA A 211 -9.92 -11.90 12.46
N THR A 212 -9.50 -11.66 11.22
CA THR A 212 -10.01 -12.33 10.02
C THR A 212 -8.86 -12.82 9.17
N PHE A 213 -8.98 -14.05 8.67
CA PHE A 213 -7.98 -14.67 7.81
C PHE A 213 -8.57 -14.98 6.44
N GLY A 214 -7.80 -14.79 5.38
CA GLY A 214 -8.16 -15.22 4.02
C GLY A 214 -6.96 -15.25 3.08
N CYS A 215 -7.08 -16.03 2.00
CA CYS A 215 -6.09 -16.07 0.93
C CYS A 215 -6.63 -15.39 -0.32
N HIS A 216 -5.82 -14.51 -0.91
CA HIS A 216 -6.13 -13.78 -2.12
C HIS A 216 -5.98 -14.71 -3.32
N VAL A 217 -7.08 -14.91 -4.04
CA VAL A 217 -7.16 -15.81 -5.21
C VAL A 217 -6.16 -15.46 -6.31
N TYR A 218 -5.75 -14.19 -6.43
CA TYR A 218 -4.94 -13.71 -7.55
C TYR A 218 -3.50 -13.29 -7.20
N SER A 219 -3.18 -13.06 -5.92
CA SER A 219 -1.83 -12.64 -5.53
C SER A 219 -0.99 -13.76 -4.91
N GLY A 220 -1.58 -14.91 -4.56
CA GLY A 220 -0.86 -15.98 -3.86
C GLY A 220 -0.56 -15.68 -2.39
N PHE A 221 -0.93 -14.50 -1.89
CA PHE A 221 -0.78 -14.13 -0.49
C PHE A 221 -1.99 -14.56 0.34
N CYS A 222 -1.73 -14.99 1.57
CA CYS A 222 -2.74 -15.03 2.62
C CYS A 222 -2.47 -13.96 3.66
N THR A 223 -3.55 -13.47 4.25
CA THR A 223 -3.55 -12.31 5.13
C THR A 223 -4.33 -12.62 6.40
N LEU A 224 -3.78 -12.21 7.54
CA LEU A 224 -4.44 -12.14 8.83
C LEU A 224 -4.61 -10.65 9.17
N ASP A 225 -5.82 -10.15 8.99
CA ASP A 225 -6.22 -8.83 9.47
C ASP A 225 -6.54 -8.93 10.96
N THR A 226 -6.02 -8.00 11.76
CA THR A 226 -6.22 -7.98 13.22
C THR A 226 -6.53 -6.59 13.74
N VAL A 227 -7.17 -6.54 14.92
CA VAL A 227 -7.22 -5.35 15.77
C VAL A 227 -6.43 -5.63 17.05
N ILE A 228 -5.41 -4.83 17.31
CA ILE A 228 -4.51 -4.96 18.46
C ILE A 228 -4.38 -3.60 19.14
N ALA A 229 -4.92 -3.47 20.36
CA ALA A 229 -4.87 -2.23 21.15
C ALA A 229 -5.40 -1.00 20.36
N GLY A 230 -6.47 -1.17 19.58
CA GLY A 230 -7.06 -0.13 18.73
C GLY A 230 -6.36 0.10 17.38
N ASN A 231 -5.22 -0.55 17.12
CA ASN A 231 -4.54 -0.51 15.83
C ASN A 231 -5.13 -1.54 14.86
N TRP A 232 -5.14 -1.23 13.56
CA TRP A 232 -5.31 -2.26 12.53
C TRP A 232 -3.94 -2.78 12.14
N VAL A 233 -3.73 -4.09 12.24
CA VAL A 233 -2.47 -4.73 11.86
C VAL A 233 -2.79 -5.88 10.92
N GLN A 234 -2.25 -5.84 9.71
CA GLN A 234 -2.36 -6.89 8.72
C GLN A 234 -1.03 -7.62 8.61
N PHE A 235 -1.07 -8.94 8.77
CA PHE A 235 0.06 -9.83 8.53
C PHE A 235 -0.19 -10.58 7.24
N SER A 236 0.77 -10.58 6.32
CA SER A 236 0.61 -11.12 4.97
C SER A 236 1.78 -12.03 4.64
N ALA A 237 1.52 -13.24 4.15
CA ALA A 237 2.56 -14.16 3.72
C ALA A 237 2.21 -14.86 2.41
N GLU A 238 3.22 -15.13 1.59
CA GLU A 238 3.08 -15.85 0.32
C GLU A 238 2.85 -17.35 0.56
N GLN A 239 1.68 -17.85 0.16
CA GLN A 239 1.24 -19.20 0.46
C GLN A 239 2.16 -20.26 -0.17
N GLU A 240 2.57 -20.06 -1.42
CA GLU A 240 3.37 -21.04 -2.16
C GLU A 240 4.73 -21.32 -1.50
N MET A 241 5.26 -20.34 -0.76
CA MET A 241 6.55 -20.47 -0.08
C MET A 241 6.44 -21.09 1.32
N VAL A 242 5.29 -20.96 1.98
CA VAL A 242 5.07 -21.49 3.33
C VAL A 242 4.48 -22.90 3.30
N GLY A 243 3.49 -23.15 2.43
CA GLY A 243 2.84 -24.46 2.32
C GLY A 243 1.33 -24.37 2.14
N THR A 244 0.57 -25.05 3.00
CA THR A 244 -0.90 -25.05 2.93
C THR A 244 -1.48 -23.77 3.53
N GLU A 245 -2.73 -23.45 3.19
CA GLU A 245 -3.48 -22.36 3.83
C GLU A 245 -3.46 -22.47 5.37
N HIS A 246 -3.53 -23.68 5.90
CA HIS A 246 -3.47 -23.92 7.34
C HIS A 246 -2.09 -23.57 7.93
N ASP A 247 -1.02 -23.90 7.22
CA ASP A 247 0.36 -23.58 7.65
C ASP A 247 0.57 -22.05 7.67
N VAL A 248 0.07 -21.34 6.65
CA VAL A 248 0.12 -19.87 6.61
C VAL A 248 -0.71 -19.27 7.74
N GLN A 249 -1.93 -19.76 7.96
CA GLN A 249 -2.77 -19.28 9.06
C GLN A 249 -2.07 -19.43 10.42
N ALA A 250 -1.49 -20.60 10.68
CA ALA A 250 -0.76 -20.86 11.92
C ALA A 250 0.48 -19.95 12.06
N LEU A 251 1.24 -19.75 10.97
CA LEU A 251 2.38 -18.84 10.95
C LEU A 251 1.97 -17.40 11.31
N LEU A 252 0.94 -16.87 10.65
CA LEU A 252 0.49 -15.49 10.86
C LEU A 252 -0.08 -15.28 12.26
N ILE A 253 -0.82 -16.26 12.81
CA ILE A 253 -1.29 -16.21 14.21
C ILE A 253 -0.08 -16.18 15.16
N SER A 254 0.93 -17.02 14.95
CA SER A 254 2.13 -17.04 15.78
C SER A 254 2.91 -15.72 15.75
N ILE A 255 2.99 -15.07 14.58
CA ILE A 255 3.58 -13.73 14.45
C ILE A 255 2.77 -12.71 15.24
N ALA A 256 1.43 -12.71 15.09
CA ALA A 256 0.55 -11.79 15.78
C ALA A 256 0.63 -11.92 17.31
N GLU A 257 0.67 -13.16 17.84
CA GLU A 257 0.85 -13.42 19.27
C GLU A 257 2.15 -12.85 19.83
N ARG A 258 3.26 -12.98 19.09
CA ARG A 258 4.55 -12.39 19.48
C ARG A 258 4.49 -10.87 19.49
N ALA A 259 3.80 -10.29 18.50
CA ALA A 259 3.63 -8.85 18.38
C ALA A 259 2.88 -8.29 19.59
N VAL A 260 1.72 -8.86 19.95
CA VAL A 260 0.92 -8.43 21.10
C VAL A 260 1.76 -8.33 22.38
N GLY A 261 2.59 -9.34 22.67
CA GLY A 261 3.41 -9.37 23.89
C GLY A 261 4.50 -8.29 23.94
N ARG A 262 4.69 -7.55 22.85
CA ARG A 262 5.77 -6.56 22.66
C ARG A 262 5.24 -5.16 22.31
N PHE A 263 3.93 -4.98 22.18
CA PHE A 263 3.35 -3.64 22.07
C PHE A 263 3.54 -2.93 23.42
N PRO A 264 4.15 -1.73 23.44
CA PRO A 264 4.33 -0.97 24.68
C PRO A 264 2.97 -0.75 25.37
N SER A 265 2.93 -1.00 26.68
CA SER A 265 1.76 -0.79 27.55
C SER A 265 1.62 0.64 28.03
#